data_AF-A0A814KWE1-F1
#
_entry.id   AF-A0A814KWE1-F1
#
_cell.length_a   1.000
_cell.length_b   1.000
_cell.length_c   1.000
_cell.angle_alpha   90.00
_cell.angle_beta   90.00
_cell.angle_gamma   90.00
#
_symmetry.space_group_name_H-M   'P 1'
#
loop_
_entity.id
_entity.type
_entity.pdbx_description
1 polymer ?
#
loop_
_entity_poly.entity_id
_entity_poly.type
_entity_poly.pdbx_seq_one_letter_code
_entity_poly.pdbx_strand_id
1 'polypeptide(L)'
;MRNNTFNKRAKDDLQSILDNFIAIIQLAKVDEIQPNQVKDQLPRVLTNTTDDFSMRVRAANMVRAFESLLKFVSDLKDQAVLYDFKAINDAIHVARQRFKNQQSDLDTKLVTLRDRLCIDLVKFEDEYYQTKFHNPERFRELNKQTTNSTAFDGQDTFT
;
A
#
# COMPACT_ATOMS: atom_id res chain seq x y z
N MET A 1 -9.10 15.08 -10.48
CA MET A 1 -10.45 15.69 -10.41
C MET A 1 -10.93 16.02 -8.98
N ARG A 2 -10.43 15.40 -7.89
CA ARG A 2 -10.89 15.68 -6.50
C ARG A 2 -10.41 17.03 -5.90
N ASN A 3 -9.19 17.49 -6.21
CA ASN A 3 -8.63 18.73 -5.62
C ASN A 3 -9.33 20.03 -6.02
N ASN A 4 -9.97 20.09 -7.19
CA ASN A 4 -10.61 21.32 -7.67
C ASN A 4 -11.94 21.57 -6.96
N THR A 5 -12.69 20.53 -6.60
CA THR A 5 -13.99 20.67 -5.93
C THR A 5 -13.82 21.07 -4.46
N PHE A 6 -12.79 20.54 -3.78
CA PHE A 6 -12.48 20.89 -2.40
C PHE A 6 -12.01 22.35 -2.26
N ASN A 7 -11.09 22.78 -3.14
CA ASN A 7 -10.66 24.17 -3.19
C ASN A 7 -11.81 25.11 -3.56
N LYS A 8 -12.71 24.69 -4.46
CA LYS A 8 -13.88 25.49 -4.82
C LYS A 8 -14.79 25.71 -3.60
N ARG A 9 -15.14 24.64 -2.88
CA ARG A 9 -16.01 24.74 -1.70
C ARG A 9 -15.43 25.66 -0.61
N ALA A 10 -14.15 25.50 -0.29
CA ALA A 10 -13.48 26.37 0.69
C ALA A 10 -13.47 27.85 0.26
N LYS A 11 -13.22 28.11 -1.03
CA LYS A 11 -13.28 29.47 -1.60
C LYS A 11 -14.69 30.05 -1.54
N ASP A 12 -15.71 29.25 -1.88
CA ASP A 12 -17.11 29.69 -1.86
C ASP A 12 -17.55 30.04 -0.42
N ASP A 13 -17.19 29.23 0.57
CA ASP A 13 -17.50 29.49 1.98
C ASP A 13 -16.75 30.75 2.50
N LEU A 14 -15.46 30.91 2.18
CA LEU A 14 -14.68 32.10 2.54
C LEU A 14 -15.21 33.38 1.89
N GLN A 15 -15.60 33.31 0.61
CA GLN A 15 -16.19 34.43 -0.09
C GLN A 15 -17.52 34.83 0.55
N SER A 16 -18.36 33.85 0.90
CA SER A 16 -19.62 34.09 1.59
C SER A 16 -19.43 34.77 2.95
N ILE A 17 -18.42 34.36 3.72
CA ILE A 17 -18.07 34.98 5.00
C ILE A 17 -17.67 36.46 4.79
N LEU A 18 -16.79 36.72 3.83
CA LEU A 18 -16.29 38.05 3.53
C LEU A 18 -17.41 38.98 3.04
N ASP A 19 -18.26 38.53 2.12
CA ASP A 19 -19.36 39.32 1.58
C ASP A 19 -20.38 39.69 2.65
N ASN A 20 -20.74 38.73 3.52
CA ASN A 20 -21.66 38.99 4.63
C ASN A 20 -21.03 39.96 5.65
N PHE A 21 -19.74 39.82 5.96
CA PHE A 21 -19.04 40.72 6.87
C PHE A 21 -18.99 42.16 6.33
N ILE A 22 -18.61 42.34 5.07
CA ILE A 22 -18.59 43.67 4.41
C ILE A 22 -19.97 44.31 4.48
N ALA A 23 -21.03 43.56 4.20
CA ALA A 23 -22.38 44.07 4.23
C ALA A 23 -22.86 44.43 5.65
N ILE A 24 -22.44 43.69 6.68
CA ILE A 24 -22.68 44.08 8.09
C ILE A 24 -22.01 45.42 8.40
N ILE A 25 -20.75 45.59 7.98
CA ILE A 25 -20.02 46.85 8.18
C ILE A 25 -20.71 48.02 7.44
N GLN A 26 -21.25 47.77 6.25
CA GLN A 26 -22.00 48.78 5.49
C GLN A 26 -23.29 49.19 6.20
N LEU A 27 -24.06 48.23 6.74
CA LEU A 27 -25.29 48.52 7.51
C LEU A 27 -25.00 49.23 8.83
N ALA A 28 -23.84 48.99 9.43
CA ALA A 28 -23.44 49.64 10.68
C ALA A 28 -22.98 51.09 10.49
N LYS A 29 -22.77 51.56 9.24
CA LYS A 29 -22.39 52.95 8.99
C LYS A 29 -23.57 53.88 9.30
N VAL A 30 -23.32 54.85 10.18
CA VAL A 30 -24.26 55.94 10.43
C VAL A 30 -24.02 57.01 9.37
N ASP A 31 -25.02 57.26 8.52
CA ASP A 31 -24.98 58.41 7.62
C ASP A 31 -25.03 59.70 8.44
N GLU A 32 -24.03 60.58 8.26
CA GLU A 32 -24.13 61.97 8.72
C GLU A 32 -25.30 62.62 7.98
N ILE A 33 -26.32 63.01 8.75
CA ILE A 33 -27.47 63.74 8.21
C ILE A 33 -26.95 65.10 7.74
N GLN A 34 -26.73 65.26 6.44
CA GLN A 34 -26.49 66.58 5.89
C GLN A 34 -27.76 67.42 6.10
N PRO A 35 -27.67 68.58 6.75
CA PRO A 35 -28.83 69.35 7.22
C PRO A 35 -29.79 69.81 6.11
N ASN A 36 -29.38 69.71 4.84
CA ASN A 36 -30.11 70.23 3.69
C ASN A 36 -30.63 69.15 2.72
N GLN A 37 -30.53 67.86 3.06
CA GLN A 37 -31.03 66.76 2.22
C GLN A 37 -32.30 66.19 2.85
N VAL A 38 -33.47 66.65 2.38
CA VAL A 38 -34.76 66.02 2.65
C VAL A 38 -34.79 64.69 1.87
N LYS A 39 -34.15 63.65 2.41
CA LYS A 39 -34.30 62.29 1.89
C LYS A 39 -35.55 61.67 2.52
N ASP A 40 -36.36 61.04 1.66
CA ASP A 40 -37.58 60.31 1.97
C ASP A 40 -37.61 59.75 3.39
N GLN A 41 -38.55 60.26 4.18
CA GLN A 41 -38.75 59.83 5.55
C GLN A 41 -39.54 58.52 5.56
N LEU A 42 -38.89 57.41 5.20
CA LEU A 42 -39.27 56.16 5.88
C LEU A 42 -39.00 56.39 7.38
N PRO A 43 -39.91 56.04 8.29
CA PRO A 43 -39.70 56.25 9.71
C PRO A 43 -38.35 55.66 10.13
N ARG A 44 -37.46 56.44 10.76
CA ARG A 44 -36.15 55.96 11.26
C ARG A 44 -36.24 54.66 12.05
N VAL A 45 -37.35 54.45 12.75
CA VAL A 45 -37.63 53.22 13.48
C VAL A 45 -37.71 52.03 12.52
N LEU A 46 -38.39 52.18 11.39
CA LEU A 46 -38.54 51.12 10.39
C LEU A 46 -37.19 50.79 9.74
N THR A 47 -36.40 51.80 9.35
CA THR A 47 -35.05 51.58 8.77
C THR A 47 -34.13 50.88 9.74
N ASN A 48 -34.12 51.29 11.01
CA ASN A 48 -33.30 50.64 12.03
C ASN A 48 -33.72 49.19 12.26
N THR A 49 -35.03 48.89 12.26
CA THR A 49 -35.50 47.50 12.41
C THR A 49 -35.16 46.62 11.21
N THR A 50 -35.20 47.16 9.98
CA THR A 50 -34.82 46.42 8.78
C THR A 50 -33.32 46.16 8.72
N ASP A 51 -32.51 47.13 9.13
CA ASP A 51 -31.05 46.99 9.18
C ASP A 51 -30.64 45.97 10.24
N ASP A 52 -31.29 45.98 11.41
CA ASP A 52 -31.04 45.01 12.49
C ASP A 52 -31.39 43.58 12.04
N PHE A 53 -32.51 43.39 11.33
CA PHE A 53 -32.87 42.09 10.77
C PHE A 53 -31.88 41.63 9.69
N SER A 54 -31.50 42.52 8.77
CA SER A 54 -30.53 42.24 7.71
C SER A 54 -29.17 41.86 8.30
N MET A 55 -28.72 42.55 9.34
CA MET A 55 -27.48 42.25 10.05
C MET A 55 -27.52 40.86 10.70
N ARG A 56 -28.64 40.49 11.34
CA ARG A 56 -28.82 39.16 11.95
C ARG A 56 -28.80 38.04 10.91
N VAL A 57 -29.48 38.22 9.78
CA VAL A 57 -29.48 37.23 8.68
C VAL A 57 -28.06 37.04 8.13
N ARG A 58 -27.30 38.12 7.95
CA ARG A 58 -25.91 38.06 7.48
C ARG A 58 -25.00 37.36 8.48
N ALA A 59 -25.14 37.64 9.77
CA ALA A 59 -24.40 36.94 10.81
C ALA A 59 -24.72 35.42 10.81
N ALA A 60 -25.99 35.05 10.67
CA ALA A 60 -26.40 33.64 10.56
C ALA A 60 -25.80 32.96 9.32
N ASN A 61 -25.77 33.65 8.18
CA ASN A 61 -25.15 33.13 6.95
C ASN A 61 -23.64 32.90 7.13
N MET A 62 -22.94 33.79 7.84
CA MET A 62 -21.53 33.59 8.18
C MET A 62 -21.33 32.34 9.03
N VAL A 63 -22.12 32.17 10.10
CA VAL A 63 -22.05 31.00 10.98
C VAL A 63 -22.24 29.71 10.17
N ARG A 64 -23.20 29.69 9.24
CA ARG A 64 -23.42 28.54 8.36
C ARG A 64 -22.22 28.22 7.46
N ALA A 65 -21.58 29.24 6.89
CA ALA A 65 -20.38 29.07 6.07
C ALA A 65 -19.19 28.58 6.92
N PHE A 66 -19.02 29.09 8.14
CA PHE A 66 -18.03 28.57 9.09
C PHE A 66 -18.27 27.11 9.46
N GLU A 67 -19.52 26.72 9.70
CA GLU A 67 -19.88 25.33 9.99
C GLU A 67 -19.57 24.41 8.79
N SER A 68 -19.84 24.86 7.57
CA SER A 68 -19.45 24.14 6.34
C SER A 68 -17.94 23.94 6.25
N LEU A 69 -17.14 24.96 6.57
CA LEU A 69 -15.68 24.88 6.62
C LEU A 69 -15.19 23.90 7.69
N LEU A 70 -15.77 23.92 8.89
CA LEU A 70 -15.42 22.98 9.96
C LEU A 70 -15.68 21.53 9.55
N LYS A 71 -16.83 21.28 8.93
CA LYS A 71 -17.15 19.95 8.38
C LYS A 71 -16.16 19.52 7.30
N PHE A 72 -15.78 20.45 6.42
CA PHE A 72 -14.77 20.18 5.40
C PHE A 72 -13.40 19.80 5.98
N VAL A 73 -12.96 20.48 7.06
CA VAL A 73 -11.71 20.12 7.76
C VAL A 73 -11.81 18.74 8.40
N SER A 74 -12.96 18.40 8.98
CA SER A 74 -13.19 17.04 9.51
C SER A 74 -13.10 15.98 8.41
N ASP A 75 -13.75 16.21 7.27
CA ASP A 75 -13.72 15.29 6.13
C ASP A 75 -12.28 15.06 5.62
N LEU A 76 -11.45 16.11 5.59
CA LEU A 76 -10.03 16.01 5.22
C LEU A 76 -9.25 15.16 6.23
N LYS A 77 -9.49 15.36 7.52
CA LYS A 77 -8.85 14.57 8.58
C LYS A 77 -9.19 13.09 8.44
N ASP A 78 -10.47 12.77 8.22
CA ASP A 78 -10.94 11.39 8.06
C ASP A 78 -10.32 10.74 6.80
N GLN A 79 -10.21 11.48 5.70
CA GLN A 79 -9.52 10.99 4.49
C GLN A 79 -8.03 10.74 4.73
N ALA A 80 -7.33 11.64 5.43
CA ALA A 80 -5.90 11.49 5.70
C ALA A 80 -5.61 10.24 6.54
N VAL A 81 -6.43 9.99 7.56
CA VAL A 81 -6.32 8.80 8.41
C VAL A 81 -6.56 7.51 7.62
N LEU A 82 -7.61 7.46 6.80
CA LEU A 82 -7.97 6.26 6.04
C LEU A 82 -6.99 5.94 4.90
N TYR A 83 -6.43 6.95 4.24
CA TYR A 83 -5.46 6.74 3.17
C TYR A 83 -4.17 6.08 3.67
N ASP A 84 -3.74 6.41 4.88
CA ASP A 84 -2.53 5.85 5.48
C ASP A 84 -2.70 4.33 5.74
N PHE A 85 -3.82 3.93 6.36
CA PHE A 85 -4.12 2.51 6.58
C PHE A 85 -4.20 1.69 5.30
N LYS A 86 -4.80 2.24 4.23
CA LYS A 86 -4.87 1.55 2.95
C LYS A 86 -3.47 1.33 2.36
N ALA A 87 -2.63 2.36 2.36
CA ALA A 87 -1.27 2.27 1.84
C ALA A 87 -0.41 1.27 2.63
N ILE A 88 -0.53 1.29 3.97
CA ILE A 88 0.14 0.33 4.85
C ILE A 88 -0.35 -1.10 4.57
N ASN A 89 -1.67 -1.32 4.44
CA ASN A 89 -2.22 -2.63 4.12
C ASN A 89 -1.74 -3.17 2.77
N ASP A 90 -1.70 -2.31 1.75
CA ASP A 90 -1.18 -2.66 0.43
C ASP A 90 0.31 -3.07 0.53
N ALA A 91 1.12 -2.32 1.28
CA ALA A 91 2.53 -2.64 1.52
C ALA A 91 2.72 -3.97 2.29
N ILE A 92 1.92 -4.20 3.34
CA ILE A 92 1.92 -5.47 4.09
C ILE A 92 1.55 -6.64 3.15
N HIS A 93 0.57 -6.44 2.27
CA HIS A 93 0.12 -7.49 1.37
C HIS A 93 1.23 -7.88 0.37
N VAL A 94 1.92 -6.90 -0.20
CA VAL A 94 3.08 -7.10 -1.08
C VAL A 94 4.21 -7.83 -0.33
N ALA A 95 4.55 -7.39 0.88
CA ALA A 95 5.59 -8.03 1.69
C ALA A 95 5.24 -9.49 2.01
N ARG A 96 3.98 -9.75 2.40
CA ARG A 96 3.48 -11.10 2.66
C ARG A 96 3.59 -11.99 1.42
N GLN A 97 3.24 -11.49 0.24
CA GLN A 97 3.36 -12.26 -0.99
C GLN A 97 4.82 -12.56 -1.33
N ARG A 98 5.72 -11.59 -1.13
CA ARG A 98 7.16 -11.78 -1.32
C ARG A 98 7.69 -12.90 -0.42
N PHE A 99 7.33 -12.89 0.86
CA PHE A 99 7.77 -13.91 1.81
C PHE A 99 7.21 -15.29 1.46
N LYS A 100 5.95 -15.40 1.05
CA LYS A 100 5.38 -16.67 0.56
C LYS A 100 6.14 -17.22 -0.65
N ASN A 101 6.48 -16.36 -1.60
CA ASN A 101 7.24 -16.78 -2.79
C ASN A 101 8.65 -17.25 -2.39
N GLN A 102 9.32 -16.51 -1.50
CA GLN A 102 10.64 -16.90 -0.99
C GLN A 102 10.60 -18.23 -0.22
N GLN A 103 9.58 -18.43 0.61
CA GLN A 103 9.37 -19.69 1.32
C GLN A 103 9.18 -20.86 0.35
N SER A 104 8.33 -20.70 -0.66
CA SER A 104 8.10 -21.73 -1.67
C SER A 104 9.37 -22.10 -2.46
N ASP A 105 10.22 -21.11 -2.76
CA ASP A 105 11.50 -21.34 -3.43
C ASP A 105 12.49 -22.10 -2.53
N LEU A 106 12.57 -21.73 -1.25
CA LEU A 106 13.39 -22.43 -0.27
C LEU A 106 12.92 -23.88 -0.07
N ASP A 107 11.62 -24.10 0.06
CA ASP A 107 11.05 -25.44 0.22
C ASP A 107 11.37 -26.31 -0.99
N THR A 108 11.26 -25.76 -2.21
CA THR A 108 11.61 -26.46 -3.45
C THR A 108 13.10 -26.83 -3.49
N LYS A 109 13.97 -25.91 -3.09
CA LYS A 109 15.42 -26.14 -3.02
C LYS A 109 15.78 -27.20 -1.99
N LEU A 110 15.12 -27.19 -0.82
CA LEU A 110 15.31 -28.19 0.23
C LEU A 110 14.91 -29.59 -0.24
N VAL A 111 13.74 -29.71 -0.87
CA VAL A 111 13.28 -31.00 -1.45
C VAL A 111 14.26 -31.50 -2.50
N THR A 112 14.68 -30.62 -3.42
CA THR A 112 15.65 -30.98 -4.47
C THR A 112 16.98 -31.45 -3.88
N LEU A 113 17.49 -30.76 -2.85
CA LEU A 113 18.73 -31.12 -2.19
C LEU A 113 18.60 -32.47 -1.47
N ARG A 114 17.50 -32.68 -0.73
CA ARG A 114 17.19 -33.96 -0.10
C ARG A 114 17.23 -35.10 -1.12
N ASP A 115 16.57 -34.92 -2.25
CA ASP A 115 16.48 -35.97 -3.28
C ASP A 115 17.85 -36.30 -3.90
N ARG A 116 18.69 -35.28 -4.12
CA ARG A 116 20.08 -35.48 -4.57
C ARG A 116 20.90 -36.26 -3.55
N LEU A 117 20.83 -35.88 -2.28
CA LEU A 117 21.56 -36.57 -1.21
C LEU A 117 21.10 -38.01 -1.06
N CYS A 118 19.80 -38.30 -1.18
CA CYS A 118 19.29 -39.66 -1.19
C CYS A 118 19.85 -40.48 -2.35
N ILE A 119 19.89 -39.91 -3.57
CA ILE A 119 20.47 -40.58 -4.74
C ILE A 119 21.96 -40.88 -4.51
N ASP A 120 22.72 -39.91 -4.01
CA ASP A 120 24.16 -40.08 -3.80
C ASP A 120 24.44 -41.12 -2.69
N LEU A 121 23.65 -41.13 -1.61
CA LEU A 121 23.75 -42.15 -0.56
C LEU A 121 23.48 -43.56 -1.10
N VAL A 122 22.45 -43.75 -1.92
CA VAL A 122 22.15 -45.05 -2.54
C VAL A 122 23.28 -45.50 -3.45
N LYS A 123 23.86 -44.59 -4.24
CA LYS A 123 25.02 -44.93 -5.08
C LYS A 123 26.23 -45.35 -4.24
N PHE A 124 26.53 -44.63 -3.16
CA PHE A 124 27.63 -44.99 -2.28
C PHE A 124 27.40 -46.32 -1.57
N GLU A 125 26.16 -46.62 -1.18
CA GLU A 125 25.77 -47.91 -0.64
C GLU A 125 26.02 -49.03 -1.67
N ASP A 126 25.55 -48.87 -2.91
CA ASP A 126 25.75 -49.83 -3.99
C ASP A 126 27.24 -50.06 -4.29
N GLU A 127 28.04 -49.00 -4.35
CA GLU A 127 29.49 -49.08 -4.55
C GLU A 127 30.18 -49.79 -3.40
N TYR A 128 29.79 -49.52 -2.15
CA TYR A 128 30.32 -50.19 -0.96
C TYR A 128 30.08 -51.70 -1.00
N TYR A 129 28.87 -52.15 -1.34
CA TYR A 129 28.54 -53.58 -1.48
C TYR A 129 29.29 -54.28 -2.62
N GLN A 130 29.77 -53.52 -3.61
CA GLN A 130 30.61 -54.04 -4.70
C GLN A 130 32.09 -54.15 -4.31
N THR A 131 32.51 -53.57 -3.18
CA THR A 131 33.90 -53.67 -2.74
C THR A 131 34.24 -55.08 -2.22
N LYS A 132 35.50 -55.48 -2.43
CA LYS A 132 36.10 -56.71 -1.89
C LYS A 132 36.03 -56.83 -0.36
N PHE A 133 35.82 -55.71 0.33
CA PHE A 133 35.73 -55.65 1.79
C PHE A 133 34.39 -56.16 2.30
N HIS A 134 33.32 -56.01 1.52
CA HIS A 134 31.98 -56.46 1.89
C HIS A 134 31.64 -57.83 1.28
N ASN A 135 31.99 -58.09 0.02
CA ASN A 135 31.75 -59.39 -0.63
C ASN A 135 33.06 -60.00 -1.16
N PRO A 136 33.85 -60.66 -0.29
CA PRO A 136 35.14 -61.24 -0.68
C PRO A 136 35.00 -62.45 -1.63
N GLU A 137 33.87 -63.16 -1.59
CA GLU A 137 33.65 -64.34 -2.45
C GLU A 137 33.41 -63.95 -3.91
N ARG A 138 32.65 -62.88 -4.17
CA ARG A 138 32.47 -62.33 -5.53
C ARG A 138 33.80 -61.87 -6.15
N PHE A 139 34.69 -61.32 -5.33
CA PHE A 139 36.02 -60.90 -5.80
C PHE A 139 36.92 -62.10 -6.12
N ARG A 140 36.82 -63.21 -5.36
CA ARG A 140 37.51 -64.47 -5.67
C ARG A 140 37.00 -65.10 -6.96
N GLU A 141 35.69 -65.04 -7.22
CA GLU A 141 35.10 -65.56 -8.47
C GLU A 141 35.54 -64.76 -9.71
N LEU A 142 35.56 -63.42 -9.64
CA LEU A 142 36.09 -62.60 -10.74
C LEU A 142 37.57 -62.90 -11.02
N ASN A 143 38.39 -63.08 -9.97
CA ASN A 143 39.82 -63.38 -10.14
C ASN A 143 40.06 -64.77 -10.75
N LYS A 144 39.21 -65.76 -10.44
CA LYS A 144 39.27 -67.10 -11.05
C LYS A 144 38.93 -67.06 -12.55
N GLN A 145 38.03 -66.18 -12.98
CA GLN A 145 37.69 -66.02 -14.40
C GLN A 145 38.83 -65.34 -15.20
N THR A 146 39.59 -64.43 -14.59
CA THR A 146 40.72 -63.75 -15.26
C THR A 146 41.94 -64.66 -15.43
N THR A 147 42.19 -65.57 -14.48
CA THR A 147 43.29 -66.55 -14.58
C THR A 147 43.01 -67.67 -15.57
N ASN A 148 41.74 -68.02 -15.80
CA ASN A 148 41.38 -69.10 -16.75
C ASN A 148 41.35 -68.63 -18.21
N SER A 149 41.35 -67.33 -18.49
CA SER A 149 41.36 -66.78 -19.86
C SER A 149 42.75 -66.44 -20.40
N THR A 150 43.80 -66.51 -19.58
CA THR A 150 45.19 -66.17 -19.96
C THR A 150 46.10 -67.38 -20.15
N ALA A 151 45.56 -68.61 -20.09
CA ALA A 151 46.31 -69.86 -20.22
C ALA A 151 45.77 -70.76 -21.36
N PHE A 152 45.68 -70.24 -22.59
CA PHE A 152 45.61 -71.08 -23.80
C PHE A 152 45.93 -70.25 -25.05
N ASP A 153 47.20 -70.21 -25.45
CA ASP A 153 47.66 -70.60 -26.79
C ASP A 153 49.12 -70.15 -26.96
N GLY A 154 50.04 -71.10 -26.82
CA GLY A 154 51.48 -70.88 -26.92
C GLY A 154 52.19 -72.23 -26.87
N GLN A 155 52.78 -72.57 -28.03
CA GLN A 155 53.59 -73.75 -28.36
C GLN A 155 52.80 -74.96 -28.90
N ASP A 156 53.15 -75.59 -30.01
CA ASP A 156 54.21 -75.42 -31.01
C ASP A 156 53.86 -76.41 -32.14
N THR A 157 54.33 -76.19 -33.37
CA THR A 157 55.36 -77.07 -33.98
C THR A 157 55.58 -76.80 -35.48
N PHE A 158 56.83 -76.46 -35.77
CA PHE A 158 57.53 -76.53 -37.05
C PHE A 158 57.53 -77.96 -37.62
N THR A 159 57.20 -78.11 -38.92
CA THR A 159 58.03 -78.77 -39.96
C THR A 159 57.44 -78.51 -41.33
#